data_AF-A0A8T5PLC4-F1
#
_entry.id   AF-A0A8T5PLC4-F1
#
_cell.length_a   1.000
_cell.length_b   1.000
_cell.length_c   1.000
_cell.angle_alpha   90.00
_cell.angle_beta   90.00
_cell.angle_gamma   90.00
#
_symmetry.space_group_name_H-M   'P 1'
#
loop_
_entity.id
_entity.type
_entity.pdbx_description
1 polymer ?
#
loop_
_entity_poly.entity_id
_entity_poly.type
_entity_poly.pdbx_seq_one_letter_code
_entity_poly.pdbx_strand_id
1 'polypeptide(L)'
;MKKEWVLVEKVIEEVDIVLEVCDARMPEITRNKKVENLVFKKRKKLILVFNKADLISQVFLKELMKKFEKNSVFVSCRKRHGFARLRNLINKIKGSRKEIRIGVVGYPNTGKSSLINSLVGKKKALTSPIAGFTKGVQWIKGSGGLLFYDTPGVIPIDERDEVRK
;
A
#
# COMPACT_ATOMS: atom_id res chain seq x y z
N MET A 1 -15.93 1.05 -17.80
CA MET A 1 -15.02 0.69 -16.69
C MET A 1 -15.49 1.46 -15.45
N LYS A 2 -15.69 0.82 -14.28
CA LYS A 2 -16.11 1.53 -13.05
C LYS A 2 -15.10 2.67 -12.76
N LYS A 3 -15.56 3.86 -12.36
CA LYS A 3 -14.74 5.11 -12.25
C LYS A 3 -13.49 4.92 -11.38
N GLU A 4 -13.59 4.04 -10.40
CA GLU A 4 -12.55 3.69 -9.44
C GLU A 4 -11.38 2.96 -10.11
N TRP A 5 -11.62 2.10 -11.10
CA TRP A 5 -10.54 1.43 -11.85
C TRP A 5 -9.74 2.38 -12.72
N VAL A 6 -10.38 3.43 -13.25
CA VAL A 6 -9.67 4.50 -13.98
C VAL A 6 -8.72 5.24 -13.03
N LEU A 7 -9.13 5.47 -11.78
CA LEU A 7 -8.26 6.04 -10.76
C LEU A 7 -7.09 5.09 -10.44
N VAL A 8 -7.34 3.80 -10.22
CA VAL A 8 -6.27 2.79 -9.98
C VAL A 8 -5.24 2.81 -11.11
N GLU A 9 -5.69 2.76 -12.36
CA GLU A 9 -4.82 2.78 -13.53
C GLU A 9 -3.95 4.04 -13.56
N LYS A 10 -4.56 5.21 -13.38
CA LYS A 10 -3.85 6.49 -13.33
C LYS A 10 -2.79 6.52 -12.23
N VAL A 11 -3.10 6.01 -11.04
CA VAL A 11 -2.15 5.93 -9.93
C VAL A 11 -0.95 5.08 -10.30
N ILE A 12 -1.21 3.89 -10.86
CA ILE A 12 -0.15 2.95 -11.24
C ILE A 12 0.75 3.57 -12.33
N GLU A 13 0.18 4.33 -13.26
CA GLU A 13 0.95 5.02 -14.31
C GLU A 13 1.92 6.07 -13.75
N GLU A 14 1.49 6.84 -12.74
CA GLU A 14 2.23 7.97 -12.17
C GLU A 14 3.36 7.58 -11.20
N VAL A 15 3.38 6.34 -10.70
CA VAL A 15 4.27 5.92 -9.60
C VAL A 15 5.34 4.93 -10.06
N ASP A 16 6.42 4.80 -9.29
CA ASP A 16 7.50 3.83 -9.54
C ASP A 16 7.24 2.51 -8.79
N ILE A 17 6.70 2.62 -7.57
CA ILE A 17 6.37 1.50 -6.68
C ILE A 17 4.87 1.57 -6.34
N VAL A 18 4.23 0.42 -6.29
CA VAL A 18 2.89 0.23 -5.75
C VAL A 18 2.99 -0.60 -4.48
N LEU A 19 2.48 -0.05 -3.37
CA LEU A 19 2.28 -0.76 -2.11
C LEU A 19 0.83 -1.25 -2.07
N GLU A 20 0.63 -2.55 -2.18
CA GLU A 20 -0.69 -3.14 -2.01
C GLU A 20 -0.90 -3.54 -0.55
N VAL A 21 -1.80 -2.82 0.13
CA VAL A 21 -2.06 -2.98 1.56
C VAL A 21 -3.18 -3.99 1.78
N CYS A 22 -2.81 -5.12 2.35
CA CYS A 22 -3.67 -6.25 2.68
C CYS A 22 -3.85 -6.36 4.21
N ASP A 23 -4.91 -7.01 4.65
CA ASP A 23 -5.11 -7.37 6.07
C ASP A 23 -4.47 -8.74 6.34
N ALA A 24 -3.50 -8.79 7.25
CA ALA A 24 -2.77 -10.02 7.56
C ALA A 24 -3.66 -11.13 8.15
N ARG A 25 -4.85 -10.78 8.67
CA ARG A 25 -5.83 -11.77 9.15
C ARG A 25 -6.52 -12.51 8.02
N MET A 26 -6.63 -11.87 6.84
CA MET A 26 -7.36 -12.39 5.67
C MET A 26 -6.54 -12.15 4.39
N PRO A 27 -5.31 -12.69 4.29
CA PRO A 27 -4.35 -12.30 3.27
C PRO A 27 -4.76 -12.72 1.85
N GLU A 28 -5.51 -13.81 1.69
CA GLU A 28 -5.97 -14.27 0.37
C GLU A 28 -7.17 -13.47 -0.16
N ILE A 29 -7.99 -12.96 0.76
CA ILE A 29 -9.21 -12.22 0.44
C ILE A 29 -8.88 -10.76 0.15
N THR A 30 -7.94 -10.20 0.91
CA THR A 30 -7.61 -8.76 0.83
C THR A 30 -6.53 -8.42 -0.20
N ARG A 31 -6.09 -9.41 -0.99
CA ARG A 31 -5.26 -9.22 -2.19
C ARG A 31 -6.13 -9.07 -3.43
N ASN A 32 -5.63 -8.33 -4.41
CA ASN A 32 -6.31 -8.08 -5.66
C ASN A 32 -5.40 -8.40 -6.86
N LYS A 33 -5.51 -9.63 -7.37
CA LYS A 33 -4.74 -10.11 -8.53
C LYS A 33 -4.86 -9.22 -9.77
N LYS A 34 -5.98 -8.52 -9.95
CA LYS A 34 -6.18 -7.61 -11.09
C LYS A 34 -5.29 -6.38 -10.96
N VAL A 35 -5.15 -5.82 -9.76
CA VAL A 35 -4.17 -4.76 -9.46
C VAL A 35 -2.76 -5.29 -9.67
N GLU A 36 -2.41 -6.45 -9.09
CA GLU A 36 -1.08 -7.04 -9.25
C GLU A 36 -0.69 -7.18 -10.74
N ASN A 37 -1.57 -7.76 -11.55
CA ASN A 37 -1.37 -7.94 -12.99
C ASN A 37 -1.19 -6.61 -13.73
N LEU A 38 -1.96 -5.57 -13.35
CA LEU A 38 -1.85 -4.24 -13.95
C LEU A 38 -0.51 -3.58 -13.62
N VAL A 39 -0.03 -3.69 -12.37
CA VAL A 39 1.28 -3.20 -11.94
C VAL A 39 2.39 -3.87 -12.77
N PHE A 40 2.33 -5.19 -12.94
CA PHE A 40 3.30 -5.92 -13.76
C PHE A 40 3.24 -5.53 -15.24
N LYS A 41 2.03 -5.43 -15.82
CA LYS A 41 1.83 -5.00 -17.21
C LYS A 41 2.42 -3.61 -17.48
N LYS A 42 2.31 -2.69 -16.51
CA LYS A 42 2.87 -1.33 -16.58
C LYS A 42 4.36 -1.27 -16.17
N ARG A 43 5.01 -2.43 -15.97
CA ARG A 43 6.43 -2.56 -15.59
C ARG A 43 6.81 -1.82 -14.30
N LYS A 44 5.83 -1.62 -13.41
CA LYS A 44 6.03 -0.98 -12.10
C LYS A 44 6.46 -2.02 -11.07
N LYS A 45 7.00 -1.57 -9.93
CA LYS A 45 7.40 -2.47 -8.84
C LYS A 45 6.23 -2.66 -7.87
N LEU A 46 5.99 -3.89 -7.44
CA LEU A 46 4.97 -4.24 -6.46
C LEU A 46 5.63 -4.63 -5.14
N ILE A 47 5.10 -4.13 -4.02
CA ILE A 47 5.37 -4.64 -2.68
C ILE A 47 4.03 -4.96 -2.01
N LEU A 48 3.85 -6.22 -1.58
CA LEU A 48 2.71 -6.62 -0.77
C LEU A 48 2.95 -6.22 0.69
N VAL A 49 2.04 -5.47 1.27
CA VAL A 49 2.11 -4.99 2.65
C VAL A 49 0.96 -5.57 3.46
N PHE A 50 1.22 -6.65 4.20
CA PHE A 50 0.27 -7.26 5.11
C PHE A 50 0.27 -6.49 6.44
N ASN A 51 -0.70 -5.59 6.60
CA ASN A 51 -0.89 -4.79 7.81
C ASN A 51 -1.71 -5.56 8.86
N LYS A 52 -1.72 -5.06 10.10
CA LYS A 52 -2.36 -5.69 11.27
C LYS A 52 -1.73 -7.04 11.66
N ALA A 53 -0.44 -7.19 11.41
CA ALA A 53 0.31 -8.38 11.81
C ALA A 53 0.33 -8.59 13.35
N ASP A 54 -0.02 -7.58 14.15
CA ASP A 54 -0.22 -7.71 15.60
C ASP A 54 -1.49 -8.47 15.99
N LEU A 55 -2.41 -8.70 15.06
CA LEU A 55 -3.69 -9.39 15.31
C LEU A 55 -3.67 -10.87 14.93
N ILE A 56 -2.51 -11.41 14.54
CA ILE A 56 -2.35 -12.81 14.16
C ILE A 56 -1.33 -13.50 15.07
N SER A 57 -1.46 -14.82 15.24
CA SER A 57 -0.53 -15.61 16.03
C SER A 57 0.86 -15.64 15.39
N GLN A 58 1.90 -15.86 16.21
CA GLN A 58 3.27 -15.98 15.69
C GLN A 58 3.44 -17.21 14.79
N VAL A 59 2.68 -18.27 15.04
CA VAL A 59 2.64 -19.46 14.17
C VAL A 59 2.10 -19.09 12.80
N PHE A 60 0.93 -18.44 12.75
CA PHE A 60 0.32 -18.02 11.49
C PHE A 60 1.19 -17.00 10.75
N LEU A 61 1.79 -16.02 11.44
CA LEU A 61 2.71 -15.08 10.83
C LEU A 61 3.89 -15.78 10.14
N LYS A 62 4.50 -16.79 10.78
CA LYS A 62 5.59 -17.58 10.18
C LYS A 62 5.12 -18.35 8.94
N GLU A 63 3.91 -18.92 8.96
CA GLU A 63 3.32 -19.58 7.80
C GLU A 63 3.12 -18.61 6.64
N LEU A 64 2.55 -17.43 6.90
CA LEU A 64 2.36 -16.40 5.87
C LEU A 64 3.68 -15.90 5.31
N MET A 65 4.71 -15.74 6.15
CA MET A 65 6.05 -15.34 5.72
C MET A 65 6.71 -16.37 4.79
N LYS A 66 6.48 -17.67 5.03
CA LYS A 66 6.94 -18.75 4.14
C LYS A 66 6.13 -18.79 2.85
N LYS A 67 4.82 -18.56 2.94
CA LYS A 67 3.89 -18.65 1.82
C LYS A 67 4.05 -17.50 0.81
N PHE A 68 4.18 -16.28 1.32
CA PHE A 68 4.29 -15.09 0.49
C PHE A 68 5.75 -14.63 0.45
N GLU A 69 6.53 -15.16 -0.49
CA GLU A 69 7.94 -14.78 -0.67
C GLU A 69 8.18 -13.72 -1.77
N LYS A 70 9.41 -13.17 -1.73
CA LYS A 70 9.99 -12.02 -2.46
C LYS A 70 9.03 -10.83 -2.66
N ASN A 71 9.33 -9.76 -1.92
CA ASN A 71 8.64 -8.45 -1.93
C ASN A 71 7.32 -8.38 -1.12
N SER A 72 7.14 -9.28 -0.15
CA SER A 72 6.13 -9.13 0.90
C SER A 72 6.76 -8.58 2.19
N VAL A 73 5.97 -7.81 2.94
CA VAL A 73 6.28 -7.36 4.29
C VAL A 73 5.06 -7.49 5.19
N PHE A 74 5.32 -7.79 6.46
CA PHE A 74 4.31 -7.86 7.50
C PHE A 74 4.56 -6.71 8.47
N VAL A 75 3.55 -5.87 8.66
CA VAL A 75 3.65 -4.66 9.47
C VAL A 75 2.49 -4.56 10.45
N SER A 76 2.74 -3.85 11.54
CA SER A 76 1.68 -3.31 12.37
C SER A 76 1.80 -1.80 12.37
N CYS A 77 0.91 -1.10 11.65
CA CYS A 77 0.85 0.36 11.72
C CYS A 77 0.50 0.83 13.15
N ARG A 78 -0.34 0.07 13.87
CA ARG A 78 -0.74 0.34 15.25
C ARG A 78 0.45 0.28 16.20
N LYS A 79 1.24 -0.80 16.14
CA LYS A 79 2.41 -1.01 17.01
C LYS A 79 3.71 -0.41 16.43
N ARG A 80 3.65 0.20 15.25
CA ARG A 80 4.80 0.72 14.49
C ARG A 80 5.90 -0.32 14.25
N HIS A 81 5.51 -1.57 14.06
CA HIS A 81 6.42 -2.71 13.90
C HIS A 81 6.52 -3.16 12.42
N GLY A 82 7.66 -3.75 12.03
CA GLY A 82 7.89 -4.30 10.68
C GLY A 82 8.33 -3.30 9.61
N PHE A 83 8.39 -2.00 9.93
CA PHE A 83 8.70 -0.95 8.95
C PHE A 83 10.15 -0.92 8.47
N ALA A 84 11.11 -1.47 9.22
CA ALA A 84 12.51 -1.51 8.81
C ALA A 84 12.67 -2.29 7.50
N ARG A 85 12.06 -3.48 7.40
CA ARG A 85 12.08 -4.29 6.18
C ARG A 85 11.40 -3.59 5.01
N LEU A 86 10.26 -2.93 5.24
CA LEU A 86 9.56 -2.14 4.21
C LEU A 86 10.44 -1.00 3.68
N ARG A 87 11.06 -0.22 4.57
CA ARG A 87 11.99 0.85 4.17
C ARG A 87 13.19 0.32 3.40
N ASN A 88 13.76 -0.80 3.81
CA ASN A 88 14.88 -1.43 3.13
C ASN A 88 14.52 -1.86 1.70
N LEU A 89 13.33 -2.45 1.50
CA LEU A 89 12.86 -2.81 0.15
C LEU A 89 12.62 -1.59 -0.73
N ILE A 90 11.96 -0.55 -0.19
CA ILE A 90 11.74 0.71 -0.91
C ILE A 90 13.09 1.33 -1.31
N ASN A 91 14.04 1.42 -0.38
CA ASN A 91 15.36 2.00 -0.64
C ASN A 91 16.16 1.16 -1.65
N LYS A 92 16.05 -0.18 -1.60
CA LYS A 92 16.68 -1.06 -2.59
C LYS A 92 16.14 -0.80 -3.99
N ILE A 93 14.84 -0.55 -4.14
CA ILE A 93 14.22 -0.23 -5.44
C ILE A 93 14.58 1.20 -5.88
N LYS A 94 14.62 2.14 -4.92
CA LYS A 94 15.02 3.53 -5.13
C LYS A 94 16.43 3.62 -5.69
N GLY A 95 17.36 2.84 -5.14
CA GLY A 95 18.77 2.89 -5.50
C GLY A 95 19.35 4.27 -5.21
N SER A 96 20.10 4.82 -6.17
CA SER A 96 20.71 6.16 -6.07
C SER A 96 19.75 7.31 -6.43
N ARG A 97 18.50 7.03 -6.81
CA ARG A 97 17.55 8.09 -7.18
C ARG A 97 17.31 9.04 -6.00
N LYS A 98 17.28 10.35 -6.29
CA LYS A 98 16.99 11.39 -5.28
C LYS A 98 15.59 11.19 -4.69
N GLU A 99 14.60 10.93 -5.53
CA GLU A 99 13.21 10.73 -5.16
C GLU A 99 12.65 9.45 -5.80
N ILE A 100 11.61 8.88 -5.18
CA ILE A 100 10.83 7.77 -5.72
C ILE A 100 9.34 7.96 -5.44
N ARG A 101 8.52 7.71 -6.44
CA ARG A 101 7.07 7.86 -6.39
C ARG A 101 6.40 6.55 -5.98
N ILE A 102 5.51 6.62 -5.00
CA ILE A 102 4.90 5.46 -4.35
C ILE A 102 3.38 5.62 -4.38
N GLY A 103 2.69 4.67 -5.02
CA GLY A 103 1.24 4.53 -4.93
C GLY A 103 0.87 3.57 -3.81
N VAL A 104 -0.23 3.85 -3.10
CA VAL A 104 -0.75 2.97 -2.04
C VAL A 104 -2.16 2.54 -2.41
N VAL A 105 -2.34 1.25 -2.65
CA VAL A 105 -3.61 0.65 -3.06
C VAL A 105 -4.03 -0.42 -2.04
N GLY A 106 -5.31 -0.78 -2.03
CA GLY A 106 -5.84 -1.77 -1.08
C GLY A 106 -7.33 -1.54 -0.82
N TYR A 107 -8.03 -2.59 -0.39
CA TYR A 107 -9.43 -2.52 0.01
C TYR A 107 -9.67 -1.52 1.16
N PRO A 108 -10.91 -1.03 1.36
CA PRO A 108 -11.26 -0.24 2.53
C PRO A 108 -10.77 -0.87 3.85
N ASN A 109 -10.39 -0.05 4.82
CA ASN A 109 -10.01 -0.48 6.18
C ASN A 109 -8.79 -1.43 6.33
N THR A 110 -8.01 -1.67 5.26
CA THR A 110 -6.73 -2.42 5.36
C THR A 110 -5.60 -1.61 6.02
N GLY A 111 -5.77 -0.28 6.16
CA GLY A 111 -4.83 0.60 6.88
C GLY A 111 -3.87 1.39 5.99
N LYS A 112 -4.25 1.70 4.75
CA LYS A 112 -3.49 2.53 3.78
C LYS A 112 -3.04 3.87 4.37
N SER A 113 -3.96 4.68 4.89
CA SER A 113 -3.63 6.00 5.46
C SER A 113 -2.71 5.88 6.67
N SER A 114 -2.93 4.85 7.51
CA SER A 114 -2.04 4.56 8.65
C SER A 114 -0.63 4.16 8.21
N LEU A 115 -0.50 3.45 7.08
CA LEU A 115 0.78 3.09 6.48
C LEU A 115 1.51 4.35 5.97
N ILE A 116 0.82 5.20 5.21
CA ILE A 116 1.37 6.48 4.71
C ILE A 116 1.87 7.31 5.89
N ASN A 117 1.03 7.54 6.90
CA ASN A 117 1.40 8.30 8.09
C ASN A 117 2.62 7.70 8.83
N SER A 118 2.71 6.37 8.89
CA SER A 118 3.85 5.69 9.51
C SER A 118 5.16 5.82 8.71
N LEU A 119 5.07 5.97 7.39
CA LEU A 119 6.20 6.14 6.48
C LEU A 119 6.66 7.60 6.36
N VAL A 120 5.72 8.56 6.37
CA VAL A 120 5.99 10.01 6.29
C VAL A 120 6.67 10.54 7.55
N GLY A 121 6.38 9.97 8.72
CA GLY A 121 7.05 10.30 9.99
C GLY A 121 6.32 11.34 10.84
N LYS A 122 6.75 11.49 12.11
CA LYS A 122 6.04 12.22 13.19
C LYS A 122 5.76 13.72 12.94
N LYS A 123 6.47 14.38 12.02
CA LYS A 123 6.36 15.85 11.80
C LYS A 123 5.26 16.27 10.82
N LYS A 124 4.59 15.34 10.16
CA LYS A 124 3.48 15.64 9.24
C LYS A 124 2.37 14.61 9.43
N ALA A 125 1.72 14.66 10.58
CA ALA A 125 0.47 13.94 10.76
C ALA A 125 -0.55 14.52 9.77
N LEU A 126 -0.84 13.79 8.69
CA LEU A 126 -2.10 13.95 7.96
C LEU A 126 -3.19 13.37 8.85
N THR A 127 -3.50 14.12 9.91
CA THR A 127 -4.72 14.00 10.70
C THR A 127 -5.45 15.32 10.52
N SER A 128 -5.89 15.58 9.30
CA SER A 128 -7.10 16.32 9.09
C SER A 128 -7.69 15.92 7.74
N PRO A 129 -8.98 15.56 7.66
CA PRO A 129 -9.68 15.74 6.41
C PRO A 129 -9.75 17.26 6.21
N ILE A 130 -8.86 17.83 5.39
CA ILE A 130 -9.06 19.20 4.93
C ILE A 130 -10.21 19.12 3.93
N ALA A 131 -11.43 19.10 4.44
CA ALA A 131 -12.63 19.32 3.65
C ALA A 131 -12.53 20.74 3.06
N GLY A 132 -12.49 20.84 1.73
CA GLY A 132 -12.64 22.13 1.04
C GLY A 132 -11.58 22.48 -0.01
N PHE A 133 -10.47 21.75 -0.13
CA PHE A 133 -9.49 21.96 -1.21
C PHE A 133 -9.02 20.56 -1.67
N THR A 134 -9.01 20.17 -2.95
CA THR A 134 -8.32 20.87 -4.04
C THR A 134 -8.72 20.26 -5.40
N LYS A 135 -8.78 21.12 -6.43
CA LYS A 135 -8.67 20.74 -7.84
C LYS A 135 -7.28 20.14 -8.10
N GLY A 136 -7.13 18.80 -8.14
CA GLY A 136 -5.91 18.14 -8.61
C GLY A 136 -5.26 17.15 -7.63
N VAL A 137 -4.48 16.23 -8.18
CA VAL A 137 -3.76 15.14 -7.49
C VAL A 137 -2.74 15.69 -6.48
N GLN A 138 -2.70 15.15 -5.26
CA GLN A 138 -1.80 15.60 -4.19
C GLN A 138 -0.69 14.58 -3.89
N TRP A 139 0.56 15.05 -3.93
CA TRP A 139 1.75 14.27 -3.51
C TRP A 139 2.12 14.59 -2.07
N ILE A 140 2.28 13.55 -1.25
CA ILE A 140 2.72 13.66 0.14
C ILE A 140 4.22 13.36 0.22
N LYS A 141 5.02 14.35 0.63
CA LYS A 141 6.46 14.19 0.82
C LYS A 141 6.78 13.51 2.15
N GLY A 142 7.37 12.31 2.10
CA GLY A 142 7.95 11.60 3.22
C GLY A 142 9.46 11.83 3.37
N SER A 143 10.04 11.31 4.45
CA SER A 143 11.49 11.34 4.68
C SER A 143 12.25 10.49 3.63
N GLY A 144 13.48 10.87 3.30
CA GLY A 144 14.36 10.04 2.45
C GLY A 144 14.03 10.08 0.95
N GLY A 145 13.30 11.11 0.50
CA GLY A 145 12.92 11.27 -0.91
C GLY A 145 11.76 10.36 -1.34
N LEU A 146 10.86 10.01 -0.41
CA LEU A 146 9.66 9.24 -0.73
C LEU A 146 8.52 10.20 -1.07
N LEU A 147 7.86 9.98 -2.20
CA LEU A 147 6.69 10.77 -2.63
C LEU A 147 5.48 9.84 -2.70
N PHE A 148 4.52 10.00 -1.78
CA PHE A 148 3.32 9.18 -1.76
C PHE A 148 2.20 9.84 -2.57
N TYR A 149 1.57 9.06 -3.42
CA TYR A 149 0.38 9.48 -4.15
C TYR A 149 -0.85 9.24 -3.25
N ASP A 150 -1.46 10.31 -2.74
CA ASP A 150 -2.62 10.18 -1.87
C ASP A 150 -3.84 9.77 -2.70
N THR A 151 -4.37 8.59 -2.41
CA THR A 151 -5.56 8.07 -3.09
C THR A 151 -6.53 7.51 -2.06
N PRO A 152 -7.68 8.16 -1.86
CA PRO A 152 -8.72 7.57 -1.04
C PRO A 152 -9.21 6.27 -1.68
N GLY A 153 -9.22 5.18 -0.92
CA GLY A 153 -10.00 3.97 -1.21
C GLY A 153 -9.90 3.36 -2.62
N VAL A 154 -8.70 3.33 -3.22
CA VAL A 154 -8.53 3.13 -4.68
C VAL A 154 -9.08 1.81 -5.21
N ILE A 155 -9.09 0.72 -4.44
CA ILE A 155 -9.60 -0.56 -4.95
C ILE A 155 -11.11 -0.61 -4.73
N PRO A 156 -11.94 -0.53 -5.80
CA PRO A 156 -13.37 -0.77 -5.67
C PRO A 156 -13.60 -2.22 -5.24
N ILE A 157 -14.57 -2.44 -4.35
CA ILE A 157 -15.09 -3.79 -4.07
C ILE A 157 -15.80 -4.22 -5.36
N ASP A 158 -15.34 -5.28 -6.02
CA ASP A 158 -16.03 -5.82 -7.19
C ASP A 158 -17.12 -6.79 -6.72
N GLU A 159 -18.22 -6.94 -7.45
CA GLU A 159 -19.32 -7.86 -7.09
C GLU A 159 -18.84 -9.33 -6.99
N ARG A 160 -17.74 -9.67 -7.67
CA ARG A 160 -17.07 -10.98 -7.56
C ARG A 160 -16.32 -11.19 -6.23
N ASP A 161 -16.05 -10.13 -5.47
CA ASP A 161 -15.49 -10.23 -4.12
C ASP A 161 -16.57 -10.58 -3.08
N GLU A 162 -17.86 -10.43 -3.40
CA GLU A 162 -18.98 -10.83 -2.53
C GLU A 162 -19.19 -12.36 -2.52
N VAL A 163 -18.76 -13.05 -3.57
CA VAL A 163 -18.90 -14.51 -3.75
C VAL A 163 -17.87 -15.30 -2.93
N ARG A 164 -16.93 -14.62 -2.24
CA ARG A 164 -15.94 -15.23 -1.34
C ARG A 164 -16.29 -15.10 0.15
N LYS A 165 -17.57 -14.92 0.47
CA LYS A 165 -18.07 -15.04 1.84
C LYS A 165 -18.21 -16.50 2.26
#